data_AF-A0A1T4ZXC5-F1
#
_entry.id   AF-A0A1T4ZXC5-F1
#
_cell.length_a   1.000
_cell.length_b   1.000
_cell.length_c   1.000
_cell.angle_alpha   90.00
_cell.angle_beta   90.00
_cell.angle_gamma   90.00
#
_symmetry.space_group_name_H-M   'P 1'
#
loop_
_entity.id
_entity.type
_entity.pdbx_description
1 polymer ?
#
loop_
_entity_poly.entity_id
_entity_poly.type
_entity_poly.pdbx_seq_one_letter_code
_entity_poly.pdbx_strand_id
1 'polypeptide(L)'
;MNTSQRQSMDDGLSYHADPGATPHDLMNEATEWLQYARGLNGLLADLIHESDAMDCQRVALGMEAIGALMRMGIHCMAQAHVRMCWGQAG
;
A
#
# COMPACT_ATOMS: atom_id res chain seq x y z
N MET A 1 -19.20 -19.76 8.39
CA MET A 1 -18.47 -18.52 8.01
C MET A 1 -18.18 -18.61 6.52
N ASN A 2 -18.79 -17.75 5.71
CA ASN A 2 -18.90 -17.92 4.26
C ASN A 2 -17.71 -17.27 3.54
N THR A 3 -16.99 -18.02 2.71
CA THR A 3 -15.78 -17.61 1.96
C THR A 3 -16.07 -16.55 0.89
N SER A 4 -17.34 -16.31 0.57
CA SER A 4 -17.79 -15.36 -0.44
C SER A 4 -17.56 -13.89 -0.06
N GLN A 5 -17.32 -13.56 1.21
CA GLN A 5 -17.23 -12.16 1.67
C GLN A 5 -15.81 -11.58 1.60
N ARG A 6 -14.76 -12.43 1.47
CA ARG A 6 -13.36 -11.95 1.32
C ARG A 6 -13.05 -11.39 -0.07
N GLN A 7 -13.82 -11.76 -1.09
CA GLN A 7 -13.58 -11.31 -2.47
C GLN A 7 -14.06 -9.86 -2.71
N SER A 8 -15.01 -9.36 -1.91
CA SER A 8 -15.55 -8.01 -2.12
C SER A 8 -14.65 -6.88 -1.60
N MET A 9 -13.59 -7.19 -0.84
CA MET A 9 -12.63 -6.20 -0.34
C MET A 9 -11.41 -6.02 -1.26
N ASP A 10 -11.25 -6.88 -2.27
CA ASP A 10 -10.14 -6.77 -3.24
C ASP A 10 -10.41 -5.70 -4.32
N ASP A 11 -11.68 -5.32 -4.51
CA ASP A 11 -12.14 -4.34 -5.49
C ASP A 11 -12.17 -2.88 -4.97
N GLY A 12 -11.73 -2.64 -3.72
CA GLY A 12 -12.05 -1.42 -2.97
C GLY A 12 -11.03 -0.27 -3.02
N LEU A 13 -9.81 -0.49 -3.52
CA LEU A 13 -8.81 0.57 -3.70
C LEU A 13 -8.25 0.50 -5.12
N SER A 14 -9.07 0.93 -6.08
CA SER A 14 -8.56 1.29 -7.40
C SER A 14 -7.74 2.57 -7.26
N TYR A 15 -6.41 2.43 -7.28
CA TYR A 15 -5.51 3.57 -7.29
C TYR A 15 -5.61 4.30 -8.63
N HIS A 16 -6.18 5.50 -8.61
CA HIS A 16 -6.25 6.37 -9.77
C HIS A 16 -5.23 7.48 -9.62
N ALA A 17 -4.02 7.25 -10.13
CA ALA A 17 -3.03 8.32 -10.20
C ALA A 17 -3.52 9.45 -11.10
N ASP A 18 -3.15 10.68 -10.76
CA ASP A 18 -3.42 11.84 -11.60
C ASP A 18 -2.88 11.59 -13.04
N PRO A 19 -3.73 11.70 -14.07
CA PRO A 19 -3.30 11.62 -15.46
C PRO A 19 -2.18 12.62 -15.80
N GLY A 20 -2.10 13.75 -15.10
CA GLY A 20 -1.07 14.78 -15.26
C GLY A 20 0.24 14.52 -14.51
N ALA A 21 0.30 13.54 -13.61
CA ALA A 21 1.48 13.29 -12.79
C ALA A 21 2.73 12.96 -13.62
N THR A 22 3.87 13.55 -13.28
CA THR A 22 5.14 13.14 -13.88
C THR A 22 5.60 11.81 -13.31
N PRO A 23 6.51 11.08 -13.97
CA PRO A 23 7.12 9.90 -13.38
C PRO A 23 7.81 10.18 -12.03
N HIS A 24 8.35 11.40 -11.85
CA HIS A 24 8.96 11.80 -10.59
C HIS A 24 7.92 11.92 -9.47
N ASP A 25 6.77 12.55 -9.75
CA ASP A 25 5.67 12.68 -8.78
C ASP A 25 5.17 11.30 -8.33
N LEU A 26 4.98 10.38 -9.28
CA LEU A 26 4.59 9.00 -9.00
C LEU A 26 5.63 8.25 -8.16
N MET A 27 6.93 8.48 -8.39
CA MET A 27 7.99 7.88 -7.57
C MET A 27 8.04 8.48 -6.15
N ASN A 28 7.73 9.76 -6.02
CA ASN A 28 7.58 10.41 -4.71
C ASN A 28 6.38 9.84 -3.95
N GLU A 29 5.22 9.75 -4.59
CA GLU A 29 4.02 9.13 -4.01
C GLU A 29 4.28 7.68 -3.60
N ALA A 30 4.98 6.89 -4.44
CA ALA A 30 5.40 5.54 -4.08
C ALA A 30 6.21 5.51 -2.78
N THR A 31 7.13 6.46 -2.63
CA THR A 31 7.99 6.57 -1.45
C THR A 31 7.17 6.94 -0.21
N GLU A 32 6.20 7.84 -0.33
CA GLU A 32 5.28 8.20 0.76
C GLU A 32 4.49 6.98 1.24
N TRP A 33 3.89 6.20 0.33
CA TRP A 33 3.17 4.97 0.67
C TRP A 33 4.05 3.97 1.43
N LEU A 34 5.30 3.78 1.00
CA LEU A 34 6.25 2.88 1.66
C LEU A 34 6.69 3.40 3.03
N GLN A 35 6.82 4.71 3.21
CA GLN A 35 7.12 5.30 4.50
C GLN A 35 5.96 5.12 5.49
N TYR A 36 4.71 5.29 5.04
CA TYR A 36 3.55 4.98 5.87
C TYR A 36 3.49 3.49 6.24
N ALA A 37 3.75 2.60 5.28
CA ALA A 37 3.79 1.16 5.55
C ALA A 37 4.84 0.81 6.60
N ARG A 38 6.04 1.41 6.50
CA ARG A 38 7.12 1.25 7.47
C ARG A 38 6.74 1.78 8.86
N GLY A 39 6.13 2.97 8.94
CA GLY A 39 5.68 3.55 10.19
C GLY A 39 4.63 2.69 10.88
N LEU A 40 3.63 2.22 10.13
CA LEU A 40 2.58 1.34 10.64
C LEU A 40 3.15 -0.02 11.09
N ASN A 41 4.13 -0.56 10.37
CA ASN A 41 4.84 -1.77 10.79
C ASN A 41 5.59 -1.57 12.12
N GLY A 42 6.21 -0.41 12.33
CA GLY A 42 6.85 -0.06 13.60
C GLY A 42 5.84 -0.02 14.76
N LEU A 43 4.75 0.73 14.59
CA LEU A 43 3.67 0.81 15.58
C LEU A 43 3.07 -0.56 15.92
N LEU A 44 2.96 -1.44 14.92
CA LEU A 44 2.47 -2.79 15.13
C LEU A 44 3.46 -3.65 15.92
N ALA A 45 4.77 -3.50 15.67
CA ALA A 45 5.80 -4.18 16.43
C ALA A 45 5.80 -3.72 17.90
N ASP A 46 5.68 -2.41 18.15
CA ASP A 46 5.57 -1.84 19.50
C ASP A 46 4.32 -2.38 20.22
N LEU A 47 3.17 -2.41 19.54
CA LEU A 47 1.92 -2.98 20.08
C LEU A 47 2.07 -4.46 20.46
N ILE A 48 2.75 -5.26 19.64
CA ILE A 48 2.97 -6.69 19.93
C ILE A 48 3.94 -6.86 21.11
N HIS A 49 4.95 -6.00 21.21
CA HIS A 49 5.96 -6.08 22.27
C HIS A 49 5.42 -5.64 23.63
N GLU A 50 4.63 -4.57 23.67
CA GLU A 50 4.14 -3.95 24.91
C GLU A 50 2.86 -4.58 25.46
N SER A 51 2.15 -5.40 24.67
CA SER A 51 0.87 -5.98 25.08
C SER A 51 1.06 -7.27 25.87
N ASP A 52 0.53 -7.30 27.10
CA ASP A 52 0.51 -8.50 27.97
C ASP A 52 -0.22 -9.69 27.32
N ALA A 53 -1.17 -9.41 26.42
CA ALA A 53 -1.85 -10.40 25.59
C ALA A 53 -2.01 -9.89 24.17
N MET A 54 -1.68 -10.71 23.17
CA MET A 54 -1.74 -10.32 21.77
C MET A 54 -3.18 -10.34 21.24
N ASP A 55 -3.68 -9.19 20.79
CA ASP A 55 -4.93 -9.10 20.04
C ASP A 55 -4.68 -9.45 18.56
N CYS A 56 -4.81 -10.73 18.25
CA CYS A 56 -4.59 -11.25 16.90
C CYS A 56 -5.46 -10.58 15.83
N GLN A 57 -6.66 -10.08 16.20
CA GLN A 57 -7.54 -9.42 15.25
C GLN A 57 -7.01 -8.03 14.89
N ARG A 58 -6.56 -7.25 15.88
CA ARG A 58 -5.91 -5.96 15.63
C ARG A 58 -4.62 -6.12 14.84
N VAL A 59 -3.84 -7.16 15.12
CA VAL A 59 -2.61 -7.45 14.37
C VAL A 59 -2.93 -7.80 12.92
N ALA A 60 -3.92 -8.66 12.68
CA ALA A 60 -4.35 -9.00 11.32
C ALA A 60 -4.81 -7.76 10.54
N LEU A 61 -5.61 -6.89 11.17
CA LEU A 61 -6.05 -5.64 10.54
C LEU A 61 -4.88 -4.70 10.20
N GLY A 62 -3.90 -4.57 11.10
CA GLY A 62 -2.69 -3.79 10.85
C GLY A 62 -1.89 -4.33 9.67
N MET A 63 -1.74 -5.65 9.57
CA MET A 63 -1.06 -6.31 8.45
C MET A 63 -1.80 -6.12 7.12
N GLU A 64 -3.13 -6.17 7.12
CA GLU A 64 -3.95 -5.87 5.93
C GLU A 64 -3.75 -4.44 5.45
N ALA A 65 -3.72 -3.48 6.38
CA ALA A 65 -3.45 -2.07 6.07
C ALA A 65 -2.03 -1.87 5.50
N ILE A 66 -1.00 -2.49 6.10
CA ILE A 66 0.37 -2.48 5.55
C ILE A 66 0.38 -3.04 4.12
N GLY A 67 -0.32 -4.16 3.88
CA GLY A 67 -0.49 -4.74 2.56
C GLY A 67 -1.11 -3.78 1.55
N ALA A 68 -2.14 -3.03 1.94
CA ALA A 68 -2.78 -2.03 1.08
C ALA A 68 -1.81 -0.89 0.73
N LEU A 69 -1.10 -0.34 1.72
CA LEU A 69 -0.11 0.72 1.50
C LEU A 69 1.00 0.29 0.53
N MET A 70 1.53 -0.94 0.70
CA MET A 70 2.53 -1.48 -0.22
C MET A 70 1.99 -1.64 -1.65
N ARG A 71 0.74 -2.11 -1.81
CA ARG A 71 0.11 -2.22 -3.14
C ARG A 71 -0.01 -0.86 -3.83
N MET A 72 -0.37 0.19 -3.10
CA MET A 72 -0.43 1.55 -3.65
C MET A 72 0.95 1.99 -4.15
N GLY A 73 2.00 1.81 -3.34
CA GLY A 73 3.37 2.15 -3.75
C GLY A 73 3.87 1.39 -4.99
N ILE A 74 3.56 0.09 -5.08
CA ILE A 74 3.86 -0.72 -6.27
C ILE A 74 3.15 -0.17 -7.50
N HIS A 75 1.87 0.20 -7.37
CA HIS A 75 1.10 0.74 -8.47
C HIS A 75 1.66 2.08 -8.97
N CYS A 76 2.06 2.96 -8.06
CA CYS A 76 2.73 4.22 -8.38
C CYS A 76 4.00 3.99 -9.20
N MET A 77 4.86 3.07 -8.77
CA MET A 77 6.10 2.73 -9.49
C MET A 77 5.82 2.11 -10.86
N ALA A 78 4.82 1.23 -10.97
CA ALA A 78 4.45 0.62 -12.24
C ALA A 78 3.98 1.69 -13.25
N GLN A 79 3.17 2.65 -12.81
CA GLN A 79 2.75 3.77 -13.66
C GLN A 79 3.92 4.68 -14.05
N ALA A 80 4.82 5.00 -13.10
CA ALA A 80 6.01 5.80 -13.39
C ALA A 80 6.87 5.13 -14.47
N HIS A 81 7.09 3.82 -14.34
CA HIS A 81 7.86 3.03 -15.30
C HIS A 81 7.24 3.07 -16.70
N VAL A 82 5.93 2.83 -16.83
CA VAL A 82 5.22 2.90 -18.11
C VAL A 82 5.35 4.28 -18.74
N ARG A 83 5.15 5.36 -17.97
CA ARG A 83 5.26 6.74 -18.46
C ARG A 83 6.70 7.07 -18.90
N MET A 84 7.72 6.58 -18.20
CA MET A 84 9.12 6.74 -18.62
C MET A 84 9.41 5.99 -19.93
N CYS A 85 8.97 4.74 -20.06
CA CYS A 85 9.20 3.94 -21.27
C CYS A 85 8.54 4.56 -22.50
N TRP A 86 7.33 5.13 -22.36
CA TRP A 86 6.67 5.82 -23.47
C TRP A 86 7.25 7.20 -23.75
N GLY A 87 7.70 7.94 -22.72
CA GLY A 87 8.38 9.22 -22.90
C GLY A 87 9.76 9.12 -23.56
N GLN A 88 10.41 7.96 -23.48
CA GLN A 88 11.70 7.68 -24.15
C GLN A 88 11.55 7.19 -25.60
N ALA A 89 10.32 6.87 -26.05
CA ALA A 89 10.05 6.32 -27.38
C ALA A 89 9.59 7.38 -28.41
N GLY A 90 9.53 8.66 -28.03
CA GLY A 90 9.25 9.80 -28.90
C GLY A 90 10.44 10.75 -28.97
#